data_AF-X1F368-F1
#
_entry.id   AF-X1F368-F1
#
_cell.length_a   1.000
_cell.length_b   1.000
_cell.length_c   1.000
_cell.angle_alpha   90.00
_cell.angle_beta   90.00
_cell.angle_gamma   90.00
#
_symmetry.space_group_name_H-M   'P 1'
#
loop_
_entity.id
_entity.type
_entity.pdbx_description
1 polymer ?
#
loop_
_entity_poly.entity_id
_entity_poly.type
_entity_poly.pdbx_seq_one_letter_code
_entity_poly.pdbx_strand_id
1 'polypeptide(L)'
;STHFDATAVTTKSAEKFCKDFEKKYNRSPSAFAALGFDAYNLVLDAIKRAGSADPKAIRDALAATKDYEGCTGMITLDLNGDATKDAIIKTVENGEFKYIATVTPF
;
A
#
# COMPACT_ATOMS: atom_id res chain seq x y z
N SER A 1 3.17 2.67 -13.06
CA SER A 1 2.37 1.79 -12.17
C SER A 1 1.16 2.56 -11.69
N THR A 2 0.01 1.89 -11.59
CA THR A 2 -1.32 2.45 -11.26
C THR A 2 -1.67 2.36 -9.77
N HIS A 3 -0.80 1.82 -8.92
CA HIS A 3 -1.15 1.55 -7.51
C HIS A 3 -0.58 2.56 -6.51
N PHE A 4 0.30 3.47 -6.95
CA PHE A 4 0.98 4.44 -6.10
C PHE A 4 1.62 5.58 -6.91
N ASP A 5 1.57 6.78 -6.35
CA ASP A 5 2.31 7.96 -6.81
C ASP A 5 2.81 8.73 -5.59
N ALA A 6 4.13 8.91 -5.48
CA ALA A 6 4.73 9.59 -4.34
C ALA A 6 4.33 11.07 -4.23
N THR A 7 3.80 11.66 -5.31
CA THR A 7 3.36 13.07 -5.37
C THR A 7 1.88 13.26 -5.05
N ALA A 8 1.10 12.17 -4.98
CA ALA A 8 -0.34 12.19 -4.77
C ALA A 8 -0.75 11.23 -3.63
N VAL A 9 0.03 11.22 -2.54
CA VAL A 9 -0.23 10.38 -1.37
C VAL A 9 -1.37 10.94 -0.52
N THR A 10 -2.16 10.05 0.09
CA THR A 10 -3.37 10.42 0.87
C THR A 10 -3.38 9.89 2.30
N THR A 11 -2.40 9.08 2.70
CA THR A 11 -2.32 8.46 4.03
C THR A 11 -1.09 8.93 4.81
N LYS A 12 -1.17 8.94 6.13
CA LYS A 12 -0.04 9.27 7.00
C LYS A 12 1.10 8.26 6.86
N SER A 13 0.74 7.00 6.61
CA SER A 13 1.70 5.92 6.34
C SER A 13 2.53 6.23 5.09
N ALA A 14 1.89 6.71 4.03
CA ALA A 14 2.54 7.08 2.77
C ALA A 14 3.46 8.30 2.91
N GLU A 15 3.00 9.36 3.58
CA GLU A 15 3.82 10.55 3.86
C GLU A 15 5.11 10.17 4.59
N LYS A 16 4.97 9.36 5.64
CA LYS A 16 6.11 8.88 6.44
C LYS A 16 7.04 8.00 5.59
N PHE A 17 6.49 7.07 4.83
CA PHE A 17 7.27 6.18 3.99
C PHE A 17 8.07 6.95 2.93
N CYS A 18 7.44 7.86 2.18
CA CYS A 18 8.12 8.68 1.17
C CYS A 18 9.29 9.45 1.78
N LYS A 19 9.05 10.13 2.92
CA LYS A 19 10.08 10.90 3.62
C LYS A 19 11.25 10.05 4.07
N ASP A 20 10.98 8.91 4.70
CA ASP A 20 12.02 8.02 5.22
C ASP A 20 12.78 7.32 4.08
N PHE A 21 12.10 6.98 2.98
CA PHE A 21 12.69 6.35 1.81
C PHE A 21 13.63 7.33 1.09
N GLU A 22 13.18 8.56 0.83
CA GLU A 22 14.01 9.61 0.20
C GLU A 22 15.25 9.89 1.06
N LYS A 23 15.09 10.03 2.39
CA LYS A 23 16.21 10.24 3.30
C LYS A 23 17.24 9.10 3.24
N LYS A 24 16.80 7.85 3.05
CA LYS A 24 17.69 6.68 3.06
C LYS A 24 18.34 6.42 1.71
N TYR A 25 17.61 6.64 0.61
CA TYR A 25 18.01 6.21 -0.73
C TYR A 25 18.27 7.36 -1.69
N ASN A 26 18.02 8.61 -1.28
CA ASN A 26 18.22 9.84 -2.06
C ASN A 26 17.55 9.78 -3.44
N ARG A 27 16.36 9.17 -3.47
CA ARG A 27 15.46 9.08 -4.62
C ARG A 27 14.06 8.74 -4.13
N SER A 28 13.06 9.08 -4.93
CA SER A 28 11.67 8.80 -4.59
C SER A 28 11.35 7.30 -4.73
N PRO A 29 10.45 6.76 -3.88
CA PRO A 29 10.10 5.35 -3.94
C PRO A 29 9.33 5.01 -5.21
N SER A 30 9.59 3.82 -5.75
CA SER A 30 8.73 3.24 -6.78
C SER A 30 7.45 2.67 -6.16
N ALA A 31 6.42 2.49 -6.98
CA ALA A 31 5.19 1.83 -6.54
C ALA A 31 5.44 0.41 -5.98
N PHE A 32 6.43 -0.32 -6.50
CA PHE A 32 6.77 -1.65 -5.98
C PHE A 32 7.46 -1.60 -4.63
N ALA A 33 8.27 -0.56 -4.36
CA ALA A 33 8.84 -0.35 -3.04
C ALA A 33 7.75 -0.08 -1.99
N ALA A 34 6.75 0.74 -2.36
CA ALA A 34 5.59 1.01 -1.51
C ALA A 34 4.74 -0.25 -1.26
N LEU A 35 4.49 -1.07 -2.29
CA LEU A 35 3.78 -2.35 -2.14
C LEU A 35 4.54 -3.34 -1.23
N GLY A 36 5.86 -3.41 -1.35
CA GLY A 36 6.68 -4.24 -0.47
C GLY A 36 6.62 -3.79 1.00
N PHE A 37 6.60 -2.48 1.24
CA PHE A 37 6.42 -1.90 2.57
C PHE A 37 5.06 -2.29 3.17
N ASP A 38 3.98 -2.17 2.41
CA ASP A 38 2.64 -2.54 2.86
C ASP A 38 2.50 -4.03 3.12
N ALA A 39 3.02 -4.89 2.23
CA ALA A 39 2.98 -6.33 2.42
C ALA A 39 3.64 -6.76 3.73
N TYR A 40 4.82 -6.20 4.04
CA TYR A 40 5.51 -6.50 5.29
C TYR A 40 4.70 -6.05 6.51
N ASN A 41 4.20 -4.81 6.49
CA ASN A 41 3.47 -4.25 7.64
C ASN A 41 2.11 -4.91 7.86
N LEU A 42 1.43 -5.34 6.79
CA LEU A 42 0.19 -6.12 6.87
C LEU A 42 0.42 -7.47 7.55
N VAL A 43 1.48 -8.20 7.17
CA VAL A 43 1.82 -9.47 7.81
C VAL A 43 2.20 -9.24 9.28
N LEU A 44 2.98 -8.20 9.58
CA LEU A 44 3.34 -7.86 10.96
C LEU A 44 2.12 -7.50 11.81
N ASP A 45 1.19 -6.73 11.27
CA ASP A 45 -0.08 -6.39 11.91
C ASP A 45 -0.95 -7.63 12.14
N ALA A 46 -1.07 -8.51 11.14
CA ALA A 46 -1.79 -9.77 11.28
C ALA A 46 -1.20 -10.66 12.37
N ILE A 47 0.13 -10.77 12.47
CA ILE A 47 0.81 -11.50 13.55
C ILE A 47 0.45 -10.91 14.92
N LYS A 48 0.44 -9.58 15.05
CA LYS A 48 0.06 -8.91 16.31
C LYS A 48 -1.40 -9.18 16.68
N ARG A 49 -2.32 -9.06 15.72
CA ARG A 49 -3.75 -9.34 15.95
C ARG A 49 -4.03 -10.81 16.26
N ALA A 50 -3.29 -11.73 15.64
CA ALA A 50 -3.38 -13.16 15.94
C ALA A 50 -2.88 -13.49 17.36
N GLY A 51 -1.97 -12.68 17.92
CA GLY A 51 -1.39 -12.91 19.25
C GLY A 51 -0.60 -14.23 19.35
N SER A 52 -0.16 -14.78 18.21
CA SER A 52 0.41 -16.11 18.09
C SER A 52 1.36 -16.21 16.89
N ALA A 53 2.29 -17.17 16.96
CA ALA A 53 3.14 -17.57 15.84
C ALA A 53 2.52 -18.71 15.00
N ASP A 54 1.31 -19.16 15.33
CA ASP A 54 0.60 -20.20 14.58
C ASP A 54 0.27 -19.72 13.15
N PRO A 55 0.72 -20.44 12.09
CA PRO A 55 0.52 -20.00 10.71
C PRO A 55 -0.95 -19.84 10.31
N LYS A 56 -1.83 -20.69 10.85
CA LYS A 56 -3.26 -20.64 10.55
C LYS A 56 -3.90 -19.41 11.19
N ALA A 57 -3.58 -19.11 12.45
CA ALA A 57 -4.04 -17.91 13.14
C ALA A 57 -3.58 -16.62 12.43
N ILE A 58 -2.33 -16.56 11.97
CA ILE A 58 -1.80 -15.41 11.22
C ILE A 58 -2.53 -15.25 9.88
N ARG A 59 -2.74 -16.34 9.14
CA ARG A 59 -3.46 -16.33 7.87
C ARG A 59 -4.91 -15.90 8.04
N ASP A 60 -5.60 -16.39 9.07
CA ASP A 60 -6.98 -16.00 9.40
C ASP A 60 -7.05 -14.50 9.78
N ALA A 61 -6.11 -14.02 10.58
CA ALA A 61 -6.01 -12.60 10.92
C ALA A 61 -5.73 -11.74 9.68
N LEU A 62 -4.80 -12.15 8.81
CA LEU A 62 -4.50 -11.42 7.58
C LEU A 62 -5.74 -11.34 6.68
N ALA A 63 -6.47 -12.44 6.48
CA ALA A 63 -7.70 -12.48 5.69
C ALA A 63 -8.81 -11.57 6.26
N ALA A 64 -8.83 -11.37 7.58
CA ALA A 64 -9.77 -10.46 8.24
C ALA A 64 -9.40 -8.97 8.13
N THR A 65 -8.37 -8.60 7.37
CA THR A 65 -7.92 -7.20 7.26
C THR A 65 -8.95 -6.34 6.54
N LYS A 66 -9.40 -5.28 7.22
CA LYS A 66 -10.30 -4.24 6.72
C LYS A 66 -9.74 -2.87 7.10
N ASP A 67 -9.93 -1.89 6.20
CA ASP A 67 -9.64 -0.47 6.42
C ASP A 67 -8.24 -0.20 6.99
N TYR A 68 -7.24 -0.96 6.52
CA TYR A 68 -5.86 -0.77 6.94
C TYR A 68 -5.23 0.42 6.21
N GLU A 69 -4.73 1.41 6.96
CA GLU A 69 -4.06 2.58 6.40
C GLU A 69 -2.62 2.25 5.93
N GLY A 70 -2.50 1.80 4.69
CA GLY A 70 -1.22 1.49 4.05
C GLY A 70 -0.56 2.71 3.39
N CYS A 71 0.69 2.54 2.97
CA CYS A 71 1.43 3.49 2.15
C CYS A 71 0.80 3.66 0.75
N THR A 72 0.16 2.61 0.24
CA THR A 72 -0.46 2.61 -1.09
C THR A 72 -1.97 2.80 -1.04
N GLY A 73 -2.45 3.52 -0.02
CA GLY A 73 -3.86 3.80 0.24
C GLY A 73 -4.46 2.88 1.31
N MET A 74 -5.79 2.92 1.43
CA MET A 74 -6.53 2.02 2.30
C MET A 74 -6.53 0.60 1.72
N ILE A 75 -6.38 -0.40 2.59
CA ILE A 75 -6.31 -1.80 2.19
C ILE A 75 -7.39 -2.60 2.93
N THR A 76 -8.28 -3.18 2.14
CA THR A 76 -9.28 -4.16 2.56
C THR A 76 -9.08 -5.41 1.72
N LEU A 77 -8.93 -6.57 2.37
CA LEU A 77 -8.87 -7.85 1.65
C LEU A 77 -10.30 -8.39 1.46
N ASP A 78 -10.61 -8.84 0.26
CA ASP A 78 -11.86 -9.51 -0.05
C ASP A 78 -11.82 -11.00 0.35
N LEU A 79 -12.88 -11.75 0.00
CA LEU A 79 -12.97 -13.18 0.34
C LEU A 79 -11.96 -14.06 -0.40
N ASN A 80 -11.41 -13.60 -1.52
CA ASN A 80 -10.35 -14.27 -2.27
C ASN A 80 -8.96 -13.92 -1.73
N GLY A 81 -8.86 -12.93 -0.84
CA GLY A 81 -7.61 -12.35 -0.37
C GLY A 81 -7.07 -11.24 -1.27
N ASP A 82 -7.86 -10.78 -2.24
CA ASP A 82 -7.48 -9.69 -3.13
C ASP A 82 -7.68 -8.34 -2.43
N ALA A 83 -6.68 -7.46 -2.58
CA ALA A 83 -6.74 -6.13 -1.99
C ALA A 83 -7.64 -5.21 -2.83
N THR A 84 -8.76 -4.80 -2.27
CA THR A 84 -9.60 -3.73 -2.82
C THR A 84 -8.96 -2.38 -2.53
N LYS A 85 -8.56 -1.67 -3.59
CA LYS A 85 -7.76 -0.44 -3.49
C LYS A 85 -8.08 0.54 -4.61
N ASP A 86 -7.77 1.79 -4.35
CA ASP A 86 -7.84 2.85 -5.35
C ASP A 86 -6.84 2.63 -6.50
N ALA A 87 -7.27 3.00 -7.70
CA ALA A 87 -6.46 2.99 -8.90
C ALA A 87 -6.05 4.41 -9.29
N ILE A 88 -4.77 4.60 -9.59
CA ILE A 88 -4.20 5.85 -10.07
C ILE A 88 -4.11 5.82 -11.59
N ILE A 89 -4.76 6.78 -12.22
CA ILE A 89 -4.69 7.05 -13.65
C ILE A 89 -3.54 8.02 -13.90
N LYS A 90 -2.65 7.64 -14.82
CA LYS A 90 -1.53 8.46 -15.27
C LYS A 90 -1.51 8.55 -16.78
N THR A 91 -0.99 9.66 -17.29
CA THR A 91 -0.65 9.82 -18.71
C THR A 91 0.87 9.89 -18.88
N VAL A 92 1.34 9.69 -20.10
CA VAL A 92 2.74 9.97 -20.48
C VAL A 92 2.76 11.27 -21.27
N GLU A 93 3.41 12.29 -20.74
CA GLU A 93 3.65 13.58 -21.40
C GLU A 93 5.17 13.78 -21.49
N ASN A 94 5.70 14.03 -22.70
CA ASN A 94 7.13 14.25 -22.95
C ASN A 94 8.07 13.15 -22.39
N GLY A 95 7.59 11.90 -22.34
CA GLY A 95 8.35 10.76 -21.80
C GLY A 95 8.28 10.60 -20.28
N GLU A 96 7.53 11.46 -19.59
CA GLU A 96 7.35 11.42 -18.14
C GLU A 96 5.92 11.02 -17.75
N PHE A 97 5.78 10.26 -16.67
CA PHE A 97 4.47 9.92 -16.12
C PHE A 97 3.92 11.10 -15.32
N LYS A 98 2.68 11.49 -15.63
CA LYS A 98 1.95 12.55 -14.92
C LYS A 98 0.66 12.01 -14.34
N TYR A 99 0.41 12.33 -13.07
CA TYR A 99 -0.84 12.02 -12.39
C TYR A 99 -2.02 12.73 -13.07
N ILE A 100 -3.12 12.01 -13.25
CA ILE A 100 -4.39 12.56 -13.75
C ILE A 100 -5.47 12.50 -12.67
N ALA A 101 -5.72 11.31 -12.13
CA ALA A 101 -6.81 11.08 -11.18
C ALA A 101 -6.58 9.81 -10.35
N THR A 102 -7.30 9.72 -9.24
CA THR A 102 -7.49 8.51 -8.44
C THR A 102 -8.94 8.08 -8.55
N VAL A 103 -9.17 6.80 -8.79
CA VAL A 103 -10.50 6.19 -8.89
C VAL A 103 -10.66 5.18 -7.76
N THR A 104 -11.68 5.37 -6.93
CA THR A 104 -12.01 4.48 -5.82
C THR A 104 -12.93 3.35 -6.30
N PRO A 105 -12.75 2.10 -5.84
CA PRO A 105 -13.71 1.03 -6.06
C PRO A 105 -15.09 1.38 -5.47
N PHE A 106 -16.16 0.93 -6.12
CA PHE A 106 -17.54 1.15 -5.71
C PHE A 106 -17.93 0.35 -4.46
#